data_AF-A0A803Y480-F1
#
_entry.id   AF-A0A803Y480-F1
#
_cell.length_a   1.000
_cell.length_b   1.000
_cell.length_c   1.000
_cell.angle_alpha   90.00
_cell.angle_beta   90.00
_cell.angle_gamma   90.00
#
_symmetry.space_group_name_H-M   'P 1'
#
loop_
_entity.id
_entity.type
_entity.pdbx_description
1 polymer ?
#
loop_
_entity_poly.entity_id
_entity_poly.type
_entity_poly.pdbx_seq_one_letter_code
_entity_poly.pdbx_strand_id
1 'polypeptide(L)'
;MKVTTTLTHIKKRQQDVVRFLEANRIEFEEVDITMSEEKRQWMYKNIPEDRQPAQGNPLPPQIFSDDRYCGDYDCFFESKESNTVFSFLGLKPSLAPKMHSYRGSYYFMLMRSHNPRKPL
;
A
#
# COMPACT_ATOMS: atom_id res chain seq x y z
N MET A 1 1.72 -28.12 -4.66
CA MET A 1 1.24 -27.28 -3.53
C MET A 1 2.22 -26.12 -3.32
N LYS A 2 2.01 -24.96 -3.95
CA LYS A 2 2.86 -23.74 -3.77
C LYS A 2 2.05 -22.44 -3.62
N VAL A 3 0.75 -22.46 -3.88
CA VAL A 3 -0.12 -21.25 -3.96
C VAL A 3 -0.48 -20.69 -2.57
N THR A 4 -0.48 -21.50 -1.50
CA THR A 4 -0.94 -21.07 -0.18
C THR A 4 0.09 -20.24 0.60
N THR A 5 1.39 -20.45 0.35
CA THR A 5 2.47 -19.80 1.12
C THR A 5 2.66 -18.33 0.72
N THR A 6 2.62 -18.05 -0.59
CA THR A 6 2.79 -16.69 -1.13
C THR A 6 1.63 -15.76 -0.78
N LEU A 7 0.39 -16.23 -0.89
CA LEU A 7 -0.79 -15.41 -0.54
C LEU A 7 -0.86 -15.08 0.95
N THR A 8 -0.50 -16.04 1.81
CA THR A 8 -0.45 -15.80 3.26
C THR A 8 0.60 -14.75 3.61
N HIS A 9 1.75 -14.76 2.95
CA HIS A 9 2.81 -13.78 3.17
C HIS A 9 2.38 -12.37 2.73
N ILE A 10 1.78 -12.26 1.53
CA ILE A 10 1.23 -10.99 1.01
C ILE A 10 0.19 -10.40 1.98
N LYS A 11 -0.76 -11.23 2.47
CA LYS A 11 -1.78 -10.78 3.43
C LYS A 11 -1.18 -10.24 4.73
N LYS A 12 -0.11 -10.86 5.24
CA LYS A 12 0.60 -10.39 6.45
C LYS A 12 1.27 -9.04 6.21
N ARG A 13 1.99 -8.88 5.09
CA ARG A 13 2.62 -7.61 4.69
C ARG A 13 1.59 -6.49 4.57
N GLN A 14 0.46 -6.77 3.94
CA GLN A 14 -0.66 -5.84 3.82
C GLN A 14 -1.24 -5.41 5.16
N GLN A 15 -1.50 -6.39 6.05
CA GLN A 15 -2.03 -6.10 7.40
C GLN A 15 -1.06 -5.30 8.25
N ASP A 16 0.25 -5.53 8.13
CA ASP A 16 1.26 -4.76 8.87
C ASP A 16 1.25 -3.28 8.45
N VAL A 17 1.19 -2.99 7.15
CA VAL A 17 1.05 -1.61 6.66
C VAL A 17 -0.26 -0.98 7.15
N VAL A 18 -1.40 -1.66 7.00
CA VAL A 18 -2.71 -1.15 7.45
C VAL A 18 -2.70 -0.82 8.94
N ARG A 19 -2.25 -1.77 9.77
CA ARG A 19 -2.17 -1.57 11.23
C ARG A 19 -1.30 -0.39 11.60
N PHE A 20 -0.18 -0.19 10.88
CA PHE A 20 0.67 0.97 11.12
C PHE A 20 -0.05 2.28 10.80
N LEU A 21 -0.71 2.36 9.63
CA LEU A 21 -1.44 3.57 9.22
C LEU A 21 -2.58 3.89 10.20
N GLU A 22 -3.37 2.87 10.58
CA GLU A 22 -4.44 3.00 11.58
C GLU A 22 -3.92 3.45 12.94
N ALA A 23 -2.85 2.82 13.45
CA ALA A 23 -2.26 3.16 14.74
C ALA A 23 -1.72 4.61 14.79
N ASN A 24 -1.23 5.10 13.66
CA ASN A 24 -0.73 6.48 13.52
C ASN A 24 -1.81 7.47 13.08
N ARG A 25 -3.07 7.04 12.93
CA ARG A 25 -4.21 7.86 12.47
C ARG A 25 -3.92 8.55 11.13
N ILE A 26 -3.23 7.85 10.24
CA ILE A 26 -3.01 8.27 8.86
C ILE A 26 -4.22 7.80 8.06
N GLU A 27 -4.90 8.72 7.38
CA GLU A 27 -6.01 8.36 6.48
C GLU A 27 -5.46 7.68 5.22
N PHE A 28 -6.16 6.65 4.72
CA PHE A 28 -5.77 5.92 3.51
C PHE A 28 -6.99 5.27 2.84
N GLU A 29 -6.85 4.97 1.55
CA GLU A 29 -7.80 4.21 0.75
C GLU A 29 -7.21 2.85 0.37
N GLU A 30 -7.96 1.78 0.59
CA GLU A 30 -7.59 0.44 0.15
C GLU A 30 -8.14 0.16 -1.26
N VAL A 31 -7.25 -0.11 -2.20
CA VAL A 31 -7.60 -0.39 -3.60
C VAL A 31 -7.40 -1.86 -3.91
N ASP A 32 -8.48 -2.62 -4.10
CA ASP A 32 -8.37 -4.03 -4.46
C ASP A 32 -8.10 -4.22 -5.97
N ILE A 33 -6.88 -4.67 -6.32
CA ILE A 33 -6.46 -4.92 -7.71
C ILE A 33 -6.93 -6.27 -8.25
N THR A 34 -7.48 -7.14 -7.40
CA THR A 34 -8.03 -8.43 -7.85
C THR A 34 -9.36 -8.24 -8.57
N MET A 35 -10.08 -7.18 -8.23
CA MET A 35 -11.44 -6.90 -8.71
C MET A 35 -11.47 -5.98 -9.94
N SER A 36 -10.34 -5.40 -10.35
CA SER A 36 -10.24 -4.52 -11.51
C SER A 36 -8.91 -4.67 -12.22
N GLU A 37 -8.97 -5.10 -13.48
CA GLU A 37 -7.80 -5.14 -14.38
C GLU A 37 -7.20 -3.75 -14.56
N GLU A 38 -8.05 -2.74 -14.72
CA GLU A 38 -7.63 -1.35 -14.88
C GLU A 38 -6.76 -0.88 -13.70
N LYS A 39 -7.19 -1.13 -12.47
CA LYS A 39 -6.42 -0.79 -11.27
C LYS A 39 -5.08 -1.55 -11.21
N ARG A 40 -5.07 -2.82 -11.62
CA ARG A 40 -3.82 -3.62 -11.70
C ARG A 40 -2.86 -3.06 -12.74
N GLN A 41 -3.34 -2.74 -13.94
CA GLN A 41 -2.53 -2.17 -15.01
C GLN A 41 -2.03 -0.77 -14.64
N TRP A 42 -2.87 0.02 -13.97
CA TRP A 42 -2.47 1.31 -13.42
C TRP A 42 -1.31 1.15 -12.42
N MET A 43 -1.40 0.18 -11.50
CA MET A 43 -0.31 -0.13 -10.57
C MET A 43 1.00 -0.42 -11.32
N TYR A 44 0.95 -1.28 -12.33
CA TYR A 44 2.15 -1.66 -13.09
C TYR A 44 2.77 -0.47 -13.84
N LYS A 45 1.94 0.39 -14.42
CA LYS A 45 2.41 1.57 -15.17
C LYS A 45 2.98 2.68 -14.30
N ASN A 46 2.50 2.82 -13.07
CA ASN A 46 2.91 3.90 -12.17
C ASN A 46 4.05 3.50 -11.21
N ILE A 47 4.52 2.25 -11.26
CA ILE A 47 5.77 1.84 -10.59
C ILE A 47 6.94 2.23 -11.51
N PRO A 48 7.91 3.03 -11.02
CA PRO A 48 9.11 3.37 -11.77
C PRO A 48 9.87 2.13 -12.26
N GLU A 49 10.45 2.19 -13.46
CA GLU A 49 11.14 1.04 -14.07
C GLU A 49 12.29 0.50 -13.20
N ASP A 50 13.03 1.38 -12.50
CA ASP A 50 14.11 1.02 -11.57
C ASP A 50 13.60 0.36 -10.28
N ARG A 51 12.30 0.42 -10.03
CA ARG A 51 11.61 -0.20 -8.87
C ARG A 51 10.81 -1.44 -9.25
N GLN A 52 10.78 -1.82 -10.53
CA GLN A 52 10.15 -3.06 -10.95
C GLN A 52 10.99 -4.28 -10.52
N PRO A 53 10.34 -5.41 -10.20
CA PRO A 53 11.07 -6.62 -9.84
C PRO A 53 11.87 -7.15 -11.03
N ALA A 54 13.06 -7.70 -10.78
CA ALA A 54 13.90 -8.30 -11.82
C ALA A 54 13.23 -9.49 -12.55
N GLN A 55 12.24 -10.12 -11.91
CA GLN A 55 11.45 -11.20 -12.50
C GLN A 55 9.99 -11.14 -12.06
N GLY A 56 9.08 -11.29 -13.03
CA GLY A 56 7.65 -11.34 -12.79
C GLY A 56 7.01 -9.97 -12.62
N ASN A 57 5.78 -9.95 -12.11
CA ASN A 57 5.03 -8.72 -11.89
C ASN A 57 5.20 -8.23 -10.46
N PRO A 58 5.14 -6.90 -10.21
CA PRO A 58 5.17 -6.38 -8.85
C PRO A 58 3.98 -6.91 -8.06
N LEU A 59 4.27 -7.35 -6.83
CA LEU A 59 3.29 -7.91 -5.91
C LEU A 59 2.88 -6.87 -4.86
N PRO A 60 1.62 -6.84 -4.42
CA PRO A 60 1.22 -5.96 -3.34
C PRO A 60 1.77 -6.41 -1.98
N PRO A 61 1.83 -5.51 -0.98
CA PRO A 61 1.34 -4.12 -1.04
C PRO A 61 2.25 -3.19 -1.86
N GLN A 62 1.62 -2.24 -2.55
CA GLN A 62 2.28 -1.14 -3.25
C GLN A 62 1.68 0.17 -2.74
N ILE A 63 2.54 1.09 -2.30
CA ILE A 63 2.14 2.30 -1.56
C ILE A 63 2.33 3.52 -2.46
N PHE A 64 1.25 4.26 -2.63
CA PHE A 64 1.24 5.52 -3.36
C PHE A 64 0.73 6.65 -2.44
N SER A 65 1.34 7.82 -2.58
CA SER A 65 0.86 9.08 -2.01
C SER A 65 0.37 9.93 -3.18
N ASP A 66 -0.95 10.07 -3.30
CA ASP A 66 -1.59 10.62 -4.50
C ASP A 66 -1.10 9.85 -5.75
N ASP A 67 -0.48 10.55 -6.71
CA ASP A 67 0.10 9.96 -7.92
C ASP A 67 1.60 9.59 -7.77
N ARG A 68 2.19 9.79 -6.60
CA ARG A 68 3.61 9.49 -6.35
C ARG A 68 3.77 8.08 -5.79
N TYR A 69 4.55 7.26 -6.47
CA TYR A 69 5.00 5.98 -5.92
C TYR A 69 5.93 6.20 -4.72
N CYS A 70 5.56 5.65 -3.56
CA CYS A 70 6.40 5.70 -2.35
C CYS A 70 7.33 4.48 -2.29
N GLY A 71 6.79 3.28 -2.52
CA GLY A 71 7.54 2.03 -2.48
C GLY A 71 6.67 0.81 -2.24
N ASP A 72 7.32 -0.34 -2.19
CA ASP A 72 6.72 -1.62 -1.83
C ASP A 72 6.79 -1.87 -0.31
N TYR A 73 6.49 -3.11 0.12
CA TYR A 73 6.58 -3.49 1.53
C TYR A 73 8.00 -3.36 2.10
N ASP A 74 9.02 -3.76 1.33
CA ASP A 74 10.38 -3.82 1.85
C ASP A 74 10.91 -2.39 2.08
N CYS A 75 10.59 -1.46 1.17
CA CYS A 75 10.85 -0.02 1.38
C CYS A 75 10.11 0.54 2.62
N PHE A 76 8.84 0.16 2.81
CA PHE A 76 8.07 0.55 3.99
C PHE A 76 8.70 0.00 5.27
N PHE A 77 9.10 -1.27 5.27
CA PHE A 77 9.73 -1.92 6.42
C PHE A 77 11.05 -1.24 6.79
N GLU A 78 11.91 -0.96 5.82
CA GLU A 78 13.16 -0.21 6.04
C GLU A 78 12.90 1.18 6.64
N SER A 79 11.86 1.89 6.15
CA SER A 79 11.46 3.19 6.70
C SER A 79 10.92 3.08 8.14
N LYS A 80 10.27 1.96 8.48
CA LYS A 80 9.76 1.67 9.83
C LYS A 80 10.92 1.42 10.80
N GLU A 81 11.89 0.61 10.41
CA GLU A 81 13.13 0.36 11.19
C GLU A 81 13.94 1.65 11.38
N SER A 82 13.92 2.54 10.38
CA SER A 82 14.63 3.82 10.42
C SER A 82 13.84 4.96 11.08
N ASN A 83 12.60 4.73 11.53
CA ASN A 83 11.66 5.75 12.01
C ASN A 83 11.42 6.92 11.02
N THR A 84 11.49 6.65 9.71
CA THR A 84 11.32 7.63 8.62
C THR A 84 10.03 7.41 7.82
N VAL A 85 9.08 6.61 8.32
CA VAL A 85 7.83 6.27 7.60
C VAL A 85 7.05 7.50 7.15
N PHE A 86 6.97 8.55 7.98
CA PHE A 86 6.29 9.79 7.58
C PHE A 86 6.96 10.44 6.36
N SER A 87 8.29 10.50 6.33
CA SER A 87 9.04 11.00 5.18
C SER A 87 8.90 10.08 3.95
N PHE A 88 8.90 8.77 4.14
CA PHE A 88 8.63 7.78 3.07
C PHE A 88 7.25 8.00 2.43
N LEU A 89 6.23 8.27 3.25
CA LEU A 89 4.89 8.63 2.80
C LEU A 89 4.82 10.07 2.24
N GLY A 90 5.86 10.88 2.38
CA GLY A 90 5.87 12.30 2.01
C GLY A 90 5.02 13.18 2.92
N LEU A 91 4.67 12.66 4.10
CA LEU A 91 3.99 13.40 5.15
C LEU A 91 4.98 14.32 5.86
N LYS A 92 4.57 15.56 6.09
CA LYS A 92 5.24 16.40 7.08
C LYS A 92 4.90 15.83 8.46
N PRO A 93 5.86 15.73 9.41
CA PRO A 93 5.56 15.41 10.80
C PRO A 93 4.71 16.54 11.39
N SER A 94 3.39 16.47 11.20
CA SER A 94 2.45 17.44 11.75
C SER A 94 2.08 16.98 13.16
N LEU A 95 2.46 17.78 14.15
CA LEU A 95 1.89 17.70 15.50
C LEU A 95 0.40 18.05 15.41
N ALA A 96 -0.46 17.10 15.80
CA ALA A 96 -1.93 17.19 15.92
C ALA A 96 -2.78 16.94 14.66
N PRO A 97 -3.97 16.32 14.82
CA PRO A 97 -4.87 15.99 13.74
C PRO A 97 -5.65 17.24 13.34
N LYS A 98 -5.34 17.81 12.17
CA LYS A 98 -6.28 18.69 11.49
C LYS A 98 -7.14 17.84 10.55
N MET A 99 -8.28 17.40 11.06
CA MET A 99 -9.48 17.30 10.20
C MET A 99 -9.63 18.67 9.54
N HIS A 100 -9.44 18.75 8.22
CA HIS A 100 -10.17 19.62 7.29
C HIS A 100 -9.65 19.37 5.86
N SER A 101 -10.49 18.70 5.07
CA SER A 101 -10.70 18.94 3.64
C SER A 101 -9.48 19.29 2.80
N TYR A 102 -8.63 18.30 2.52
CA TYR A 102 -7.87 18.25 1.28
C TYR A 102 -8.10 16.88 0.64
N ARG A 103 -8.60 16.89 -0.60
CA ARG A 103 -8.73 15.71 -1.47
C ARG A 103 -7.34 15.18 -1.82
N GLY A 104 -6.76 14.35 -0.95
CA GLY A 104 -5.59 13.54 -1.24
C GLY A 104 -5.76 12.19 -0.57
N SER A 105 -6.37 11.25 -1.31
CA SER A 105 -6.61 9.88 -0.85
C SER A 105 -5.36 9.05 -1.15
N TYR A 106 -4.67 8.53 -0.13
CA TYR A 106 -3.55 7.61 -0.34
C TYR A 106 -4.06 6.31 -0.93
N TYR A 107 -3.55 5.88 -2.08
CA TYR A 107 -3.92 4.60 -2.67
C TYR A 107 -3.00 3.50 -2.15
N PHE A 108 -3.58 2.59 -1.37
CA PHE A 108 -2.93 1.39 -0.88
C PHE A 108 -3.46 0.18 -1.65
N MET A 109 -2.67 -0.32 -2.61
CA MET A 109 -3.14 -1.43 -3.45
C MET A 109 -2.97 -2.79 -2.78
N LEU A 110 -4.09 -3.49 -2.67
CA LEU A 110 -4.26 -4.76 -1.99
C LEU A 110 -4.66 -5.85 -3.00
N MET A 111 -4.17 -7.07 -2.77
CA MET A 111 -4.79 -8.31 -3.27
C MET A 111 -5.63 -8.91 -2.16
N ARG A 112 -6.95 -8.66 -2.13
CA ARG A 112 -7.84 -9.36 -1.20
C ARG A 112 -8.39 -10.61 -1.86
N SER A 113 -7.97 -11.78 -1.37
CA SER A 113 -8.76 -13.00 -1.58
C SER A 113 -10.06 -12.82 -0.79
N HIS A 114 -11.17 -12.75 -1.52
CA HIS A 114 -12.56 -12.56 -1.07
C HIS A 114 -12.81 -12.86 0.41
N ASN A 115 -13.26 -11.85 1.17
CA ASN A 115 -14.03 -12.07 2.39
C ASN A 115 -15.49 -11.67 2.08
N PRO A 116 -16.44 -12.61 1.95
CA PRO A 116 -17.81 -12.33 1.53
C PRO A 116 -18.67 -11.56 2.57
N ARG A 117 -18.04 -10.85 3.53
CA ARG A 117 -18.72 -10.24 4.69
C ARG A 117 -18.77 -8.71 4.71
N LYS A 118 -18.58 -8.02 3.59
CA LYS A 118 -18.89 -6.58 3.53
C LYS A 118 -19.93 -6.35 2.42
N PRO A 119 -21.18 -5.97 2.77
CA PRO A 119 -22.16 -5.57 1.77
C PRO A 119 -21.76 -4.24 1.12
N LEU A 120 -22.29 -4.04 -0.09
CA LEU A 120 -22.15 -2.84 -0.94
C LEU A 120 -22.50 -1.55 -0.20
#